data_AF-A0A7V9PFP2-F1
#
_entry.id   AF-A0A7V9PFP2-F1
#
_cell.length_a   1.000
_cell.length_b   1.000
_cell.length_c   1.000
_cell.angle_alpha   90.00
_cell.angle_beta   90.00
_cell.angle_gamma   90.00
#
_symmetry.space_group_name_H-M   'P 1'
#
loop_
_entity.id
_entity.type
_entity.pdbx_description
1 polymer ?
#
loop_
_entity_poly.entity_id
_entity_poly.type
_entity_poly.pdbx_seq_one_letter_code
_entity_poly.pdbx_strand_id
1 'polypeptide(L)' 'MAAPQTGERPLTLPPVGLLHPGAMGAVLGAELVGIGCRVAWVGAGRSPASRARAEAAG' A
#
# COMPACT_ATOMS: atom_id res chain seq x y z
N MET A 1 26.01 -26.42 21.39
CA MET A 1 24.64 -25.88 21.59
C MET A 1 24.64 -24.48 21.02
N ALA A 2 24.13 -24.29 19.81
CA ALA A 2 24.14 -22.99 19.12
C ALA A 2 22.97 -22.14 19.65
N ALA A 3 23.23 -20.88 19.99
CA ALA A 3 22.20 -19.93 20.42
C ALA A 3 21.18 -19.71 19.28
N PRO A 4 19.88 -19.47 19.60
CA PRO A 4 18.91 -19.08 18.58
C PRO A 4 19.35 -17.77 17.96
N GLN A 5 19.62 -17.80 16.66
CA GLN A 5 19.94 -16.60 15.90
C GLN A 5 18.61 -15.92 15.59
N THR A 6 18.21 -14.94 16.40
CA THR A 6 17.10 -14.04 16.07
C THR A 6 17.57 -13.16 14.91
N GLY A 7 17.59 -13.74 13.72
CA GLY A 7 17.81 -13.00 12.49
C GLY A 7 16.60 -12.12 12.29
N GLU A 8 16.73 -10.83 12.60
CA GLU A 8 15.82 -9.82 12.08
C GLU A 8 15.98 -9.84 10.56
N ARG A 9 15.20 -10.70 9.87
CA ARG A 9 15.11 -10.61 8.41
C ARG A 9 14.69 -9.18 8.11
N PRO A 10 15.44 -8.44 7.27
CA PRO A 10 14.96 -7.15 6.80
C PRO A 10 13.54 -7.38 6.26
N LEU A 11 12.55 -6.80 6.92
CA LEU A 11 11.17 -6.93 6.48
C LEU A 11 11.05 -6.03 5.25
N THR A 12 11.27 -6.61 4.07
CA THR A 12 10.81 -5.97 2.83
C THR A 12 9.31 -5.78 2.97
N LEU A 13 8.86 -4.53 2.93
CA LEU A 13 7.44 -4.20 3.04
C LEU A 13 6.69 -4.92 1.91
N PRO A 14 5.73 -5.82 2.24
CA PRO A 14 4.97 -6.52 1.22
C PRO A 14 4.11 -5.52 0.43
N PRO A 15 3.86 -5.77 -0.86
CA PRO A 15 2.98 -4.92 -1.65
C PRO A 15 1.55 -4.92 -1.08
N VAL A 16 0.93 -3.74 -1.03
CA VAL A 16 -0.40 -3.52 -0.42
C VAL A 16 -1.45 -3.30 -1.49
N GLY A 17 -2.55 -4.07 -1.44
CA GLY A 17 -3.73 -3.85 -2.28
C GLY A 17 -4.73 -2.92 -1.59
N LEU A 18 -5.07 -1.79 -2.22
CA LEU A 18 -6.10 -0.87 -1.73
C LEU A 18 -7.39 -0.97 -2.57
N LEU A 19 -8.46 -1.44 -1.92
CA LEU A 19 -9.75 -1.71 -2.55
C LEU A 19 -10.61 -0.45 -2.78
N HIS A 20 -10.37 0.62 -2.03
CA HIS A 20 -11.23 1.80 -2.05
C HIS A 20 -10.42 3.10 -2.04
N PRO A 21 -10.33 3.82 -3.16
CA PRO A 21 -9.73 5.16 -3.21
C PRO A 21 -10.75 6.24 -2.79
N GLY A 22 -11.44 6.00 -1.68
CA GLY A 22 -12.23 7.04 -1.00
C GLY A 22 -11.31 8.02 -0.28
N ALA A 23 -11.88 9.02 0.39
CA ALA A 23 -11.08 10.03 1.13
C ALA A 23 -10.08 9.38 2.09
N MET A 24 -10.52 8.39 2.88
CA MET A 24 -9.64 7.65 3.79
C MET A 24 -8.61 6.80 3.05
N GLY A 25 -9.01 6.10 2.00
CA GLY A 25 -8.11 5.19 1.28
C GLY A 25 -7.02 5.92 0.50
N ALA A 26 -7.32 7.08 -0.06
CA ALA A 26 -6.34 7.94 -0.72
C ALA A 26 -5.23 8.40 0.24
N VAL A 27 -5.61 8.81 1.46
CA VAL A 27 -4.64 9.18 2.51
C VAL A 27 -3.75 7.98 2.86
N LEU A 28 -4.33 6.80 3.10
CA LEU A 28 -3.55 5.60 3.41
C LEU A 28 -2.61 5.20 2.26
N GLY A 29 -3.06 5.32 1.00
CA GLY A 29 -2.22 5.06 -0.16
C GLY A 29 -1.02 5.99 -0.23
N ALA A 30 -1.24 7.30 -0.06
CA ALA A 30 -0.18 8.29 -0.09
C ALA A 30 0.86 8.07 1.03
N GLU A 31 0.42 7.77 2.26
CA GLU A 31 1.32 7.46 3.37
C GLU A 31 2.15 6.19 3.12
N LEU A 32 1.53 5.14 2.57
CA LEU A 32 2.22 3.90 2.22
C LEU A 32 3.26 4.12 1.12
N VAL A 33 2.93 4.87 0.08
CA VAL A 33 3.87 5.25 -0.97
C VAL A 33 5.02 6.08 -0.41
N GLY A 34 4.72 7.02 0.50
CA GLY A 34 5.71 7.87 1.16
C GLY A 34 6.78 7.09 1.96
N ILE A 35 6.44 5.93 2.51
CA ILE A 35 7.38 5.03 3.20
C ILE A 35 8.03 3.99 2.28
N GLY A 36 7.80 4.08 0.96
CA GLY A 36 8.37 3.18 -0.04
C GLY A 36 7.63 1.85 -0.21
N CYS A 37 6.41 1.71 0.31
CA CYS A 37 5.58 0.55 0.02
C CYS A 37 5.09 0.59 -1.44
N ARG A 38 5.11 -0.56 -2.11
CA ARG A 38 4.38 -0.71 -3.37
C ARG A 38 2.88 -0.80 -3.08
N VAL A 39 2.08 0.10 -3.64
CA VAL A 39 0.62 0.09 -3.53
C VAL A 39 -0.01 -0.31 -4.87
N ALA A 40 -1.07 -1.11 -4.84
CA ALA A 40 -1.87 -1.50 -6.00
C ALA A 40 -3.35 -1.15 -5.76
N TRP A 41 -3.92 -0.29 -6.60
CA TRP A 41 -5.32 0.11 -6.52
C TRP A 41 -6.24 -0.86 -7.25
N VAL A 42 -7.22 -1.43 -6.55
CA VAL A 42 -8.20 -2.34 -7.16
C VAL A 42 -9.32 -1.51 -7.80
N GLY A 43 -9.16 -1.21 -9.09
CA GLY A 43 -10.05 -0.32 -9.85
C GLY A 43 -11.25 -0.99 -10.56
N ALA A 44 -11.41 -2.32 -10.45
CA ALA A 44 -12.50 -3.04 -11.11
C ALA A 44 -13.87 -2.59 -10.56
N GLY A 45 -14.79 -2.18 -11.45
CA GLY A 45 -16.16 -1.76 -11.07
C GLY A 45 -16.27 -0.43 -10.31
N ARG A 46 -15.24 0.42 -10.29
CA ARG A 46 -15.27 1.74 -9.60
C ARG A 46 -15.57 2.90 -10.55
N SER A 47 -16.07 4.01 -10.00
CA SER A 47 -16.41 5.23 -10.74
C SER A 47 -15.16 6.00 -11.23
N PRO A 48 -15.26 6.84 -12.27
CA PRO A 48 -14.14 7.67 -12.73
C PRO A 48 -13.53 8.55 -11.61
N ALA A 49 -14.37 9.16 -10.79
CA ALA A 49 -13.92 9.96 -9.63
C ALA A 49 -13.10 9.15 -8.62
N SER A 50 -13.38 7.84 -8.49
CA SER A 50 -12.59 6.96 -7.63
C SER A 50 -11.21 6.68 -8.23
N ARG A 51 -11.11 6.51 -9.55
CA ARG A 51 -9.82 6.31 -10.24
C ARG A 51 -8.93 7.54 -10.16
N ALA A 52 -9.48 8.73 -10.41
CA ALA A 52 -8.72 9.97 -10.33
C ALA A 52 -8.07 10.20 -8.95
N ARG A 53 -8.77 9.84 -7.86
CA ARG A 53 -8.21 9.92 -6.51
C ARG A 53 -7.10 8.91 -6.25
N ALA A 54 -7.20 7.71 -6.83
CA ALA A 54 -6.14 6.71 -6.75
C ALA A 54 -4.87 7.20 -7.46
N GLU A 55 -5.00 7.69 -8.69
CA GLU A 55 -3.88 8.23 -9.47
C GLU A 55 -3.20 9.42 -8.79
N ALA A 56 -3.97 10.32 -8.18
CA ALA A 56 -3.43 11.45 -7.43
C ALA A 56 -2.66 11.04 -6.15
N ALA A 57 -2.95 9.85 -5.60
CA ALA A 57 -2.33 9.35 -4.36
C ALA A 57 -1.03 8.55 -4.61
N GLY A 58 -0.71 8.22 -5.86
CA GLY A 58 0.43 7.39 -6.24
C GLY A 58 0.11 5.90 -6.26
#